data_AF-A0A847Y4P4-F1
#
_entry.id   AF-A0A847Y4P4-F1
#
_cell.length_a   1.000
_cell.length_b   1.000
_cell.length_c   1.000
_cell.angle_alpha   90.00
_cell.angle_beta   90.00
_cell.angle_gamma   90.00
#
_symmetry.space_group_name_H-M   'P 1'
#
loop_
_entity.id
_entity.type
_entity.pdbx_description
1 polymer ?
#
loop_
_entity_poly.entity_id
_entity_poly.type
_entity_poly.pdbx_seq_one_letter_code
_entity_poly.pdbx_strand_id
1 'polypeptide(L)'
;MGKKILSREEILHLAGLAKLHLSDEEINKYQGQLDETINYIKNLEELDTSKVVPTNSVVDLKNVTFEDGAENKKGLTVGESLSNTKETEKNEFAVKRIM
;
A
#
# COMPACT_ATOMS: atom_id res chain seq x y z
N MET A 1 -30.25 -3.05 2.99
CA MET A 1 -29.51 -2.38 1.90
C MET A 1 -28.89 -3.47 1.04
N GLY A 2 -29.07 -3.42 -0.29
CA GLY A 2 -28.72 -4.52 -1.18
C GLY A 2 -27.24 -4.85 -1.18
N LYS A 3 -26.90 -6.15 -1.20
CA LYS A 3 -25.54 -6.66 -1.37
C LYS A 3 -24.99 -6.14 -2.70
N LYS A 4 -24.20 -5.08 -2.67
CA LYS A 4 -23.47 -4.60 -3.85
C LYS A 4 -22.22 -5.47 -3.96
N ILE A 5 -22.26 -6.38 -4.92
CA ILE A 5 -21.15 -7.24 -5.31
C ILE A 5 -20.17 -6.36 -6.12
N LEU A 6 -18.88 -6.43 -5.80
CA LEU A 6 -17.84 -5.74 -6.55
C LEU A 6 -17.87 -6.20 -8.01
N SER A 7 -17.82 -5.27 -8.95
CA SER A 7 -17.75 -5.60 -10.37
C SER A 7 -16.35 -6.08 -10.76
N ARG A 8 -16.27 -6.78 -11.88
CA ARG A 8 -14.99 -7.22 -12.44
C ARG A 8 -14.07 -6.02 -12.72
N GLU A 9 -14.63 -4.93 -13.22
CA GLU A 9 -13.92 -3.68 -13.49
C GLU A 9 -13.38 -3.06 -12.19
N GLU A 10 -14.13 -3.12 -11.09
CA GLU A 10 -13.67 -2.65 -9.78
C GLU A 10 -12.48 -3.49 -9.27
N ILE A 11 -12.50 -4.82 -9.45
CA ILE A 11 -11.37 -5.69 -9.09
C ILE A 11 -10.12 -5.37 -9.94
N LEU A 12 -10.30 -5.21 -11.26
CA LEU A 12 -9.21 -4.83 -12.16
C LEU A 12 -8.64 -3.45 -11.81
N HIS A 13 -9.50 -2.50 -11.43
CA HIS A 13 -9.07 -1.18 -11.00
C HIS A 13 -8.24 -1.26 -9.72
N LEU A 14 -8.70 -2.01 -8.71
CA LEU A 14 -7.96 -2.23 -7.46
C LEU A 14 -6.60 -2.91 -7.72
N ALA A 15 -6.56 -3.92 -8.59
CA ALA A 15 -5.31 -4.58 -8.98
C ALA A 15 -4.34 -3.59 -9.64
N GLY A 16 -4.84 -2.69 -10.50
CA GLY A 16 -4.04 -1.64 -11.13
C GLY A 16 -3.45 -0.63 -10.12
N LEU A 17 -4.21 -0.28 -9.08
CA LEU A 17 -3.72 0.57 -7.98
C LEU A 17 -2.63 -0.14 -7.17
N ALA A 18 -2.82 -1.43 -6.89
CA ALA A 18 -1.88 -2.25 -6.14
C ALA A 18 -0.70 -2.79 -6.97
N LYS A 19 -0.65 -2.49 -8.28
CA LYS A 19 0.35 -3.03 -9.23
C LYS A 19 0.40 -4.56 -9.27
N LEU A 20 -0.75 -5.21 -9.14
CA LEU A 20 -0.90 -6.66 -9.21
C LEU A 20 -1.38 -7.08 -10.60
N HIS A 21 -0.73 -8.11 -11.16
CA HIS A 21 -1.22 -8.79 -12.35
C HIS A 21 -2.04 -10.01 -11.92
N LEU A 22 -3.32 -10.01 -12.27
CA LEU A 22 -4.26 -11.08 -11.90
C LEU A 22 -4.72 -11.85 -13.13
N SER A 23 -4.83 -13.16 -12.98
CA SER A 23 -5.50 -14.03 -13.94
C SER A 23 -7.03 -13.91 -13.86
N ASP A 24 -7.73 -14.41 -14.88
CA ASP A 24 -9.20 -14.40 -14.89
C ASP A 24 -9.81 -15.22 -13.74
N GLU A 25 -9.17 -16.32 -13.38
CA GLU A 25 -9.56 -17.18 -12.25
C GLU A 25 -9.42 -16.44 -10.93
N GLU A 26 -8.30 -15.73 -10.73
CA GLU A 26 -8.05 -14.92 -9.54
C GLU A 26 -9.04 -13.75 -9.43
N ILE A 27 -9.38 -13.10 -10.54
CA ILE A 27 -10.37 -12.02 -10.54
C ILE A 27 -11.72 -12.53 -10.03
N ASN A 28 -12.20 -13.67 -10.55
CA ASN A 28 -13.47 -14.27 -10.13
C ASN A 28 -13.43 -14.70 -8.66
N LYS A 29 -12.30 -15.27 -8.21
CA LYS A 29 -12.09 -15.67 -6.81
C LYS A 29 -12.11 -14.47 -5.87
N TYR A 30 -11.34 -13.43 -6.19
CA TYR A 30 -11.20 -12.25 -5.33
C TYR A 30 -12.47 -11.42 -5.26
N GLN A 31 -13.27 -11.40 -6.32
CA GLN A 31 -14.58 -10.76 -6.30
C GLN A 31 -15.44 -11.27 -5.12
N GLY A 32 -15.56 -12.60 -4.97
CA GLY A 32 -16.32 -13.18 -3.86
C GLY A 32 -15.69 -12.95 -2.48
N GLN A 33 -14.37 -13.08 -2.37
CA GLN A 33 -13.65 -12.93 -1.10
C GLN A 33 -13.65 -11.49 -0.57
N LEU A 34 -13.50 -10.50 -1.46
CA LEU A 34 -13.52 -9.10 -1.10
C LEU A 34 -14.93 -8.65 -0.71
N ASP A 35 -15.96 -9.13 -1.40
CA ASP A 35 -17.34 -8.90 -1.01
C ASP A 35 -17.65 -9.40 0.40
N GLU A 36 -17.23 -10.62 0.74
CA GLU A 36 -17.40 -11.17 2.08
C GLU A 36 -16.70 -10.30 3.13
N THR A 37 -15.46 -9.90 2.85
CA THR A 37 -14.65 -9.06 3.74
C THR A 37 -15.28 -7.69 3.96
N ILE A 38 -15.72 -7.01 2.90
CA ILE A 38 -16.38 -5.70 3.00
C ILE A 38 -17.69 -5.82 3.75
N ASN A 39 -18.47 -6.87 3.51
CA ASN A 39 -19.72 -7.09 4.25
C ASN A 39 -19.48 -7.34 5.74
N TYR A 40 -18.39 -8.02 6.10
CA TYR A 40 -18.00 -8.15 7.50
C TYR A 40 -17.65 -6.78 8.12
N ILE A 41 -16.84 -5.96 7.44
CA ILE A 41 -16.42 -4.63 7.91
C ILE A 41 -17.61 -3.67 8.10
N LYS A 42 -18.70 -3.82 7.34
CA LYS A 42 -19.91 -3.01 7.51
C LYS A 42 -20.54 -3.09 8.89
N ASN A 43 -20.21 -4.11 9.71
CA ASN A 43 -20.63 -4.14 11.11
C ASN A 43 -20.16 -2.91 11.90
N LEU A 44 -19.09 -2.23 11.47
CA LEU A 44 -18.59 -1.01 12.09
C LEU A 44 -19.53 0.19 11.89
N GLU A 45 -20.43 0.15 10.88
CA GLU A 45 -21.44 1.20 10.65
C GLU A 45 -22.49 1.27 11.76
N GLU A 46 -22.61 0.24 12.60
CA GLU A 46 -23.54 0.19 13.73
C GLU A 46 -23.11 1.11 14.90
N LEU A 47 -21.86 1.59 14.90
CA LEU A 47 -21.29 2.41 15.98
C LEU A 47 -21.33 3.91 15.63
N ASP A 48 -21.93 4.73 16.52
CA ASP A 48 -21.88 6.19 16.39
C ASP A 48 -20.49 6.73 16.76
N THR A 49 -19.77 7.20 15.75
CA THR A 49 -18.42 7.78 15.88
C THR A 49 -18.42 9.32 15.77
N SER A 50 -19.59 9.98 15.75
CA SER A 50 -19.71 11.43 15.54
C SER A 50 -19.03 12.30 16.61
N LYS A 51 -18.76 11.72 17.78
CA LYS A 51 -18.17 12.41 18.95
C LYS A 51 -16.72 12.06 19.25
N VAL A 52 -16.10 11.21 18.43
CA VAL A 52 -14.70 10.78 18.62
C VAL A 52 -13.84 11.21 17.45
N VAL A 53 -12.61 11.62 17.74
CA VAL A 53 -11.62 11.94 16.70
C VAL A 53 -10.92 10.66 16.24
N PRO A 54 -10.50 10.55 14.97
CA PRO A 54 -9.71 9.41 14.50
C PRO A 54 -8.38 9.28 15.26
N THR A 55 -8.02 8.05 15.61
CA THR A 55 -6.74 7.74 16.26
C THR A 55 -5.69 7.38 15.21
N ASN A 56 -4.72 8.27 14.97
CA ASN A 56 -3.64 8.05 13.99
C ASN A 56 -2.40 7.35 14.60
N SER A 57 -2.15 7.54 15.89
CA SER A 57 -1.04 6.97 16.63
C SER A 57 -1.51 6.64 18.04
N VAL A 58 -1.08 5.49 18.57
CA VAL A 58 -1.34 5.08 19.96
C VAL A 58 -0.34 5.68 20.95
N VAL A 59 0.75 6.27 20.44
CA VAL A 59 1.76 6.97 21.24
C VAL A 59 1.66 8.47 21.02
N ASP A 60 2.07 9.23 22.03
CA ASP A 60 2.08 10.70 21.98
C ASP A 60 2.88 11.23 20.79
N LEU A 61 2.27 12.19 20.09
CA LEU A 61 2.90 12.87 18.98
C LEU A 61 4.04 13.75 19.51
N LYS A 62 5.23 13.50 18.99
CA LYS A 62 6.41 14.32 19.22
C LYS A 62 7.00 14.72 17.87
N ASN A 63 7.44 15.96 17.78
CA ASN A 63 8.16 16.43 16.60
C ASN A 63 9.52 15.73 16.57
N VAL A 64 9.77 14.97 15.50
CA VAL A 64 11.08 14.39 15.21
C VAL A 64 11.69 15.23 14.11
N THR A 65 12.70 16.02 14.46
CA THR A 65 13.39 16.93 13.54
C THR A 65 14.81 16.45 13.27
N PHE A 66 15.38 16.94 12.18
CA PHE A 66 16.78 16.78 11.83
C PHE A 66 17.32 18.18 11.52
N GLU A 67 18.47 18.54 12.10
CA GLU A 67 19.08 19.85 11.89
C GLU A 67 19.55 19.98 10.44
N ASP A 68 19.28 21.13 9.83
CA ASP A 68 19.76 21.39 8.46
C ASP A 68 21.29 21.42 8.44
N GLY A 69 21.89 20.73 7.48
CA GLY A 69 23.33 20.55 7.37
C GLY A 69 23.96 19.55 8.35
N ALA A 70 23.20 18.91 9.24
CA ALA A 70 23.74 17.85 10.08
C ALA A 70 24.17 16.64 9.23
N GLU A 71 25.29 16.02 9.61
CA GLU A 71 25.83 14.86 8.91
C GLU A 71 24.86 13.67 9.01
N ASN A 72 24.41 13.15 7.85
CA ASN A 72 23.56 11.97 7.81
C ASN A 72 24.39 10.70 8.04
N LYS A 73 24.55 10.33 9.32
CA LYS A 73 25.26 9.11 9.75
C LYS A 73 24.57 7.80 9.38
N LYS A 74 23.38 7.85 8.77
CA LYS A 74 22.62 6.68 8.30
C LYS A 74 22.63 6.52 6.78
N GLY A 75 23.37 7.36 6.06
CA GLY A 75 23.54 7.21 4.61
C GLY A 75 24.23 5.88 4.30
N LEU A 76 23.63 5.08 3.42
CA LEU A 76 24.26 3.87 2.90
C LEU A 76 25.30 4.26 1.84
N THR A 77 26.39 3.50 1.78
CA THR A 77 27.31 3.56 0.64
C THR A 77 26.61 3.06 -0.63
N VAL A 78 27.18 3.38 -1.80
CA VAL A 78 26.69 2.88 -3.09
C VAL A 78 26.65 1.36 -3.11
N GLY A 79 27.71 0.70 -2.63
CA GLY A 79 27.79 -0.76 -2.57
C GLY A 79 26.73 -1.38 -1.68
N GLU A 80 26.48 -0.80 -0.49
CA GLU A 80 25.41 -1.27 0.41
C GLU A 80 24.02 -1.09 -0.22
N SER A 81 23.79 0.05 -0.87
CA SER A 81 22.52 0.37 -1.53
C SER A 81 22.19 -0.59 -2.67
N LEU A 82 23.21 -1.06 -3.40
CA LEU A 82 23.06 -1.96 -4.54
C LEU A 82 23.14 -3.45 -4.16
N SER A 83 23.41 -3.78 -2.89
CA SER A 83 23.68 -5.18 -2.46
C SER A 83 22.53 -6.17 -2.73
N ASN A 84 21.29 -5.69 -2.80
CA ASN A 84 20.09 -6.53 -2.95
C ASN A 84 19.42 -6.42 -4.32
N THR A 85 20.00 -5.69 -5.28
CA THR A 85 19.42 -5.60 -6.63
C THR A 85 19.91 -6.74 -7.52
N LYS A 86 19.08 -7.13 -8.49
CA LYS A 86 19.42 -8.16 -9.47
C LYS A 86 20.28 -7.63 -10.62
N GLU A 87 20.03 -6.38 -11.02
CA GLU A 87 20.70 -5.75 -12.16
C GLU A 87 21.28 -4.40 -11.73
N THR A 88 22.53 -4.15 -12.11
CA THR A 88 23.24 -2.89 -11.91
C THR A 88 23.95 -2.49 -13.19
N GLU A 89 24.05 -1.20 -13.44
CA GLU A 89 24.89 -0.63 -14.49
C GLU A 89 25.52 0.66 -13.97
N LYS A 90 26.85 0.83 -14.11
CA LYS A 90 27.58 2.07 -13.73
C LYS A 90 27.25 2.62 -12.32
N ASN A 91 27.14 1.75 -11.32
CA ASN A 91 26.75 2.10 -9.94
C ASN A 91 25.31 2.61 -9.77
N GLU A 92 24.41 2.24 -10.68
CA GLU A 92 22.99 2.58 -10.64
C GLU A 92 22.12 1.32 -10.67
N PHE A 93 20.85 1.46 -10.26
CA PHE A 93 19.85 0.42 -10.45
C PHE A 93 19.47 0.36 -11.93
N ALA A 94 19.73 -0.78 -12.57
CA ALA A 94 19.31 -0.99 -13.95
C ALA A 94 17.85 -1.46 -13.99
N VAL A 95 17.02 -0.76 -14.78
CA VAL A 95 15.61 -1.10 -14.99
C VAL A 95 15.29 -1.03 -16.49
N LYS A 96 14.25 -1.74 -16.91
CA LYS A 96 13.74 -1.60 -18.27
C LYS A 96 13.23 -0.18 -18.48
N ARG A 97 13.69 0.45 -19.56
CA ARG A 97 13.23 1.77 -19.98
C ARG A 97 11.71 1.76 -20.19
N ILE A 98 11.02 2.72 -19.59
CA ILE A 98 9.61 3.00 -19.87
C ILE A 98 9.58 3.99 -21.05
N MET A 99 8.78 3.70 -22.06
CA MET A 99 8.52 4.58 -23.21
C MET A 99 7.23 5.37 -22.99
#